data_AF-A0AAX1IIL9-F1
#
_entry.id   AF-A0AAX1IIL9-F1
#
_cell.length_a   1.000
_cell.length_b   1.000
_cell.length_c   1.000
_cell.angle_alpha   90.00
_cell.angle_beta   90.00
_cell.angle_gamma   90.00
#
_symmetry.space_group_name_H-M   'P 1'
#
loop_
_entity.id
_entity.type
_entity.pdbx_description
1 polymer ?
#
loop_
_entity_poly.entity_id
_entity_poly.type
_entity_poly.pdbx_seq_one_letter_code
_entity_poly.pdbx_strand_id
1 'polypeptide(L)'
;MDMDFLEQSSDQWSLMESFVNRSGKLFLKKLSRNDASWANEGGGHQYGFYVPRAVRESGFFPELHAREDIPHILEADCPSFWPQTGEVRSDSGIKYYSNKGSECHFTRIPAELFAGLNPASWLLGGTLEEPEGNAYHWFMVIDSASTEAEMLESRLDIQADFHFDLLDPSQFKRASAIDSDEAADLIIEIDAAIRTGTIETLVAKYSKLPDPLVLADEARLEFLRSVRSKTFNPWDIKKPGDALMRVSRDIEFSIYRRHELRMRAVEVARVLAQHDRSATAAVRGFASLNSIFLSASQQRKSRAGKSFETHLAAMLKAGGVRFEAQAILGQRRPDFVLPDQATVALDTQRRHEDAAILSAKTTLRERWKQITHERFNCAIFLATVDDRVSKEALADLQKAEITLVVPESLKMKTNESLYYHDTNVISFREFFDEELARKRPSLLLVD
;
A
#
# COMPACT_ATOMS: atom_id res chain seq x y z
N MET A 1 -31.19 -14.95 -10.21
CA MET A 1 -31.77 -13.59 -10.32
C MET A 1 -31.56 -13.04 -8.93
N ASP A 2 -30.30 -12.67 -8.67
CA ASP A 2 -29.81 -12.39 -7.33
C ASP A 2 -29.91 -10.89 -7.14
N MET A 3 -31.01 -10.51 -6.51
CA MET A 3 -31.43 -9.14 -6.25
C MET A 3 -30.90 -8.64 -4.89
N ASP A 4 -29.72 -9.10 -4.48
CA ASP A 4 -29.06 -8.71 -3.20
C ASP A 4 -27.83 -7.81 -3.41
N PHE A 5 -27.56 -7.34 -4.63
CA PHE A 5 -26.44 -6.42 -4.92
C PHE A 5 -26.82 -4.93 -4.88
N LEU A 6 -28.01 -4.58 -4.40
CA LEU A 6 -28.53 -3.20 -4.44
C LEU A 6 -29.17 -2.73 -3.13
N GLU A 7 -28.72 -3.22 -1.98
CA GLU A 7 -29.07 -2.60 -0.69
C GLU A 7 -27.83 -1.92 -0.05
N GLN A 8 -27.87 -0.57 -0.08
CA GLN A 8 -27.13 0.36 0.79
C GLN A 8 -25.64 0.65 0.52
N SER A 9 -25.25 1.02 -0.70
CA SER A 9 -23.96 1.70 -0.96
C SER A 9 -24.13 3.22 -1.19
N SER A 10 -24.81 3.92 -0.28
CA SER A 10 -24.62 5.38 -0.11
C SER A 10 -23.54 5.59 0.97
N ASP A 11 -22.39 4.94 0.82
CA ASP A 11 -21.14 5.44 0.22
C ASP A 11 -20.31 6.18 1.27
N GLN A 12 -19.59 5.40 2.11
CA GLN A 12 -18.65 5.91 3.10
C GLN A 12 -17.65 6.91 2.47
N TRP A 13 -17.35 6.74 1.18
CA TRP A 13 -16.58 7.68 0.39
C TRP A 13 -17.23 9.06 0.29
N SER A 14 -18.50 9.13 -0.11
CA SER A 14 -19.26 10.38 -0.16
C SER A 14 -19.35 11.07 1.21
N LEU A 15 -19.51 10.28 2.28
CA LEU A 15 -19.46 10.79 3.65
C LEU A 15 -18.10 11.42 3.97
N MET A 16 -17.01 10.72 3.65
CA MET A 16 -15.65 11.22 3.82
C MET A 16 -15.41 12.52 3.03
N GLU A 17 -15.83 12.58 1.76
CA GLU A 17 -15.71 13.80 0.95
C GLU A 17 -16.47 14.99 1.56
N SER A 18 -17.67 14.76 2.09
CA SER A 18 -18.46 15.79 2.78
C SER A 18 -17.71 16.39 3.98
N PHE A 19 -17.13 15.53 4.83
CA PHE A 19 -16.39 15.99 6.01
C PHE A 19 -15.05 16.63 5.66
N VAL A 20 -14.35 16.11 4.66
CA VAL A 20 -13.15 16.74 4.11
C VAL A 20 -13.45 18.16 3.61
N ASN A 21 -14.58 18.36 2.92
CA ASN A 21 -14.98 19.66 2.39
C ASN A 21 -15.29 20.72 3.45
N ARG A 22 -15.64 20.29 4.67
CA ARG A 22 -15.96 21.16 5.81
C ARG A 22 -14.77 21.36 6.75
N SER A 23 -13.61 20.81 6.41
CA SER A 23 -12.43 20.84 7.25
C SER A 23 -11.45 21.91 6.80
N GLY A 24 -10.79 22.58 7.74
CA GLY A 24 -9.66 23.47 7.46
C GLY A 24 -8.30 22.75 7.39
N LYS A 25 -8.18 21.61 8.07
CA LYS A 25 -6.96 20.79 8.10
C LYS A 25 -7.35 19.32 8.28
N LEU A 26 -6.59 18.43 7.65
CA LEU A 26 -6.79 16.99 7.76
C LEU A 26 -5.59 16.33 8.46
N PHE A 27 -5.86 15.20 9.09
CA PHE A 27 -4.89 14.29 9.67
C PHE A 27 -5.16 12.90 9.13
N LEU A 28 -4.19 12.35 8.39
CA LEU A 28 -4.23 10.97 7.93
C LEU A 28 -3.14 10.18 8.65
N LYS A 29 -3.51 9.01 9.17
CA LYS A 29 -2.58 8.09 9.83
C LYS A 29 -2.87 6.65 9.43
N LYS A 30 -1.80 5.90 9.19
CA LYS A 30 -1.82 4.45 9.11
C LYS A 30 -1.82 3.86 10.53
N LEU A 31 -2.79 3.00 10.82
CA LEU A 31 -2.98 2.40 12.12
C LEU A 31 -2.03 1.22 12.32
N SER A 32 -1.24 1.29 13.37
CA SER A 32 -0.45 0.18 13.88
C SER A 32 -1.32 -0.75 14.71
N ARG A 33 -0.82 -1.95 15.01
CA ARG A 33 -1.52 -2.88 15.91
C ARG A 33 -1.93 -2.23 17.23
N ASN A 34 -1.05 -1.45 17.85
CA ASN A 34 -1.32 -0.85 19.17
C ASN A 34 -2.44 0.20 19.12
N ASP A 35 -2.71 0.78 17.95
CA ASP A 35 -3.79 1.75 17.78
C ASP A 35 -5.18 1.09 17.77
N ALA A 36 -5.27 -0.23 17.57
CA ALA A 36 -6.54 -0.94 17.39
C ALA A 36 -6.71 -2.16 18.31
N SER A 37 -5.63 -2.81 18.75
CA SER A 37 -5.71 -4.07 19.50
C SER A 37 -6.45 -3.95 20.84
N TRP A 38 -6.45 -2.76 21.44
CA TRP A 38 -7.19 -2.46 22.68
C TRP A 38 -8.71 -2.66 22.55
N ALA A 39 -9.24 -2.54 21.33
CA ALA A 39 -10.67 -2.76 21.06
C ALA A 39 -11.06 -4.25 21.00
N ASN A 40 -10.11 -5.13 20.69
CA ASN A 40 -10.36 -6.57 20.52
C ASN A 40 -10.02 -7.39 21.77
N GLU A 41 -8.87 -7.11 22.40
CA GLU A 41 -8.29 -8.01 23.39
C GLU A 41 -8.79 -7.72 24.83
N GLY A 42 -9.31 -6.51 25.10
CA GLY A 42 -9.72 -6.08 26.44
C GLY A 42 -8.56 -6.02 27.44
N GLY A 43 -8.60 -5.09 28.41
CA GLY A 43 -7.64 -5.10 29.53
C GLY A 43 -6.22 -4.58 29.25
N GLY A 44 -5.97 -3.93 28.10
CA GLY A 44 -4.74 -3.17 27.88
C GLY A 44 -4.72 -1.83 28.64
N HIS A 45 -3.54 -1.34 29.02
CA HIS A 45 -3.40 -0.01 29.64
C HIS A 45 -3.46 1.16 28.64
N GLN A 46 -3.39 0.87 27.34
CA GLN A 46 -3.42 1.86 26.27
C GLN A 46 -4.78 1.78 25.58
N TYR A 47 -5.49 2.91 25.57
CA TYR A 47 -6.79 3.06 24.91
C TYR A 47 -6.68 4.17 23.87
N GLY A 48 -7.21 3.91 22.68
CA GLY A 48 -7.21 4.85 21.57
C GLY A 48 -5.93 4.82 20.73
N PHE A 49 -5.78 5.79 19.82
CA PHE A 49 -4.69 5.82 18.85
C PHE A 49 -3.54 6.72 19.28
N TYR A 50 -2.32 6.35 18.89
CA TYR A 50 -1.12 7.13 19.08
C TYR A 50 -1.14 8.40 18.23
N VAL A 51 -0.81 9.53 18.87
CA VAL A 51 -0.65 10.84 18.24
C VAL A 51 0.85 11.10 18.05
N PRO A 52 1.35 11.15 16.80
CA PRO A 52 2.75 11.46 16.55
C PRO A 52 3.13 12.83 17.09
N ARG A 53 4.37 12.95 17.59
CA ARG A 53 4.91 14.22 18.12
C ARG A 53 4.75 15.39 17.14
N ALA A 54 5.04 15.15 15.86
CA ALA A 54 4.90 16.18 14.82
C ALA A 54 3.46 16.68 14.68
N VAL A 55 2.46 15.81 14.87
CA VAL A 55 1.04 16.18 14.84
C VAL A 55 0.65 16.93 16.10
N ARG A 56 1.05 16.43 17.28
CA ARG A 56 0.82 17.09 18.56
C ARG A 56 1.34 18.52 18.58
N GLU A 57 2.54 18.74 18.05
CA GLU A 57 3.22 20.05 18.04
C GLU A 57 2.79 20.95 16.86
N SER A 58 1.88 20.49 16.00
CA SER A 58 1.45 21.22 14.79
C SER A 58 0.28 22.19 14.98
N GLY A 59 -0.31 22.21 16.18
CA GLY A 59 -1.57 22.91 16.44
C GLY A 59 -2.82 22.27 15.81
N PHE A 60 -2.72 21.03 15.29
CA PHE A 60 -3.92 20.29 14.84
C PHE A 60 -4.86 19.98 16.02
N PHE A 61 -4.27 19.73 17.19
CA PHE A 61 -5.00 19.45 18.42
C PHE A 61 -4.91 20.62 19.41
N PRO A 62 -5.84 20.72 20.38
CA PRO A 62 -5.80 21.76 21.41
C PRO A 62 -4.50 21.74 22.23
N GLU A 63 -4.16 22.89 22.81
CA GLU A 63 -2.99 23.03 23.68
C GLU A 63 -3.15 22.17 24.94
N LEU A 64 -2.09 21.44 25.29
CA LEU A 64 -2.10 20.53 26.44
C LEU A 64 -1.76 21.28 27.73
N HIS A 65 -2.48 20.98 28.80
CA HIS A 65 -2.18 21.47 30.14
C HIS A 65 -1.75 20.32 31.06
N ALA A 66 -0.88 20.61 32.02
CA ALA A 66 -0.45 19.62 33.00
C ALA A 66 -1.57 19.34 33.99
N ARG A 67 -1.80 18.04 34.28
CA ARG A 67 -2.80 17.61 35.25
C ARG A 67 -2.36 18.01 36.67
N GLU A 68 -3.30 18.45 37.51
CA GLU A 68 -2.99 18.97 38.85
C GLU A 68 -2.40 17.90 39.79
N ASP A 69 -2.92 16.68 39.73
CA ASP A 69 -2.51 15.56 40.58
C ASP A 69 -1.27 14.83 40.03
N ILE A 70 -1.12 14.79 38.70
CA ILE A 70 0.00 14.11 38.03
C ILE A 70 0.58 15.05 36.96
N PRO A 71 1.47 15.99 37.33
CA PRO A 71 1.94 17.05 36.41
C PRO A 71 2.72 16.56 35.19
N HIS A 72 3.22 15.32 35.22
CA HIS A 72 3.91 14.74 34.06
C HIS A 72 2.94 14.19 33.00
N ILE A 73 1.64 14.13 33.30
CA ILE A 73 0.58 13.86 32.32
C ILE A 73 0.06 15.21 31.86
N LEU A 74 0.24 15.50 30.58
CA LEU A 74 -0.35 16.65 29.93
C LEU A 74 -1.58 16.18 29.16
N GLU A 75 -2.70 16.86 29.32
CA GLU A 75 -3.95 16.50 28.66
C GLU A 75 -4.70 17.70 28.08
N ALA A 76 -5.62 17.41 27.17
CA ALA A 76 -6.59 18.36 26.67
C ALA A 76 -7.87 17.62 26.29
N ASP A 77 -9.00 18.19 26.67
CA ASP A 77 -10.28 17.76 26.12
C ASP A 77 -10.38 18.20 24.67
N CYS A 78 -10.84 17.28 23.83
CA CYS A 78 -10.94 17.47 22.40
C CYS A 78 -12.15 16.68 21.90
N PRO A 79 -13.37 17.18 22.12
CA PRO A 79 -14.58 16.50 21.68
C PRO A 79 -14.51 16.10 20.21
N SER A 80 -14.89 14.86 19.91
CA SER A 80 -14.74 14.27 18.58
C SER A 80 -16.05 13.70 18.04
N PHE A 81 -16.35 14.00 16.78
CA PHE A 81 -17.45 13.41 16.04
C PHE A 81 -16.98 12.21 15.20
N TRP A 82 -17.80 11.16 15.15
CA TRP A 82 -17.51 9.92 14.41
C TRP A 82 -18.58 9.71 13.35
N PRO A 83 -18.37 10.16 12.10
CA PRO A 83 -19.39 10.13 11.05
C PRO A 83 -19.97 8.73 10.78
N GLN A 84 -19.18 7.67 10.96
CA GLN A 84 -19.59 6.29 10.71
C GLN A 84 -20.69 5.81 11.68
N THR A 85 -20.72 6.34 12.90
CA THR A 85 -21.71 5.99 13.93
C THR A 85 -22.69 7.12 14.20
N GLY A 86 -22.39 8.34 13.75
CA GLY A 86 -23.12 9.55 14.12
C GLY A 86 -22.89 10.00 15.57
N GLU A 87 -21.89 9.44 16.24
CA GLU A 87 -21.63 9.67 17.66
C GLU A 87 -20.75 10.90 17.91
N VAL A 88 -21.14 11.72 18.90
CA VAL A 88 -20.30 12.77 19.48
C VAL A 88 -19.71 12.28 20.81
N ARG A 89 -18.40 12.06 20.86
CA ARG A 89 -17.66 11.79 22.10
C ARG A 89 -17.27 13.12 22.72
N SER A 90 -18.12 13.67 23.59
CA SER A 90 -17.87 14.95 24.27
C SER A 90 -16.70 14.90 25.25
N ASP A 91 -16.38 13.71 25.75
CA ASP A 91 -15.30 13.47 26.66
C ASP A 91 -14.07 12.92 25.94
N SER A 92 -13.95 12.93 24.61
CA SER A 92 -12.69 12.51 23.98
C SER A 92 -11.56 13.53 24.22
N GLY A 93 -10.31 13.06 24.14
CA GLY A 93 -9.18 13.95 24.39
C GLY A 93 -7.82 13.28 24.33
N ILE A 94 -6.80 14.12 24.45
CA ILE A 94 -5.40 13.73 24.27
C ILE A 94 -4.72 13.61 25.61
N LYS A 95 -3.87 12.60 25.74
CA LYS A 95 -3.02 12.37 26.91
C LYS A 95 -1.59 12.14 26.48
N TYR A 96 -0.69 12.99 26.97
CA TYR A 96 0.74 12.92 26.74
C TYR A 96 1.48 12.63 28.04
N TYR A 97 2.30 11.57 28.03
CA TYR A 97 3.11 11.16 29.18
C TYR A 97 4.55 11.68 29.01
N SER A 98 4.86 12.84 29.59
CA SER A 98 6.16 13.51 29.41
C SER A 98 7.36 12.71 29.96
N ASN A 99 7.13 11.83 30.93
CA ASN A 99 8.12 10.92 31.48
C ASN A 99 8.42 9.69 30.60
N LYS A 100 7.58 9.42 29.57
CA LYS A 100 7.70 8.28 28.66
C LYS A 100 8.09 8.70 27.23
N GLY A 101 8.82 9.81 27.11
CA GLY A 101 9.33 10.27 25.81
C GLY A 101 8.25 10.89 24.94
N SER A 102 7.88 10.23 23.83
CA SER A 102 6.90 10.72 22.86
C SER A 102 5.50 10.09 23.01
N GLU A 103 5.26 9.29 24.04
CA GLU A 103 4.00 8.55 24.20
C GLU A 103 2.79 9.49 24.40
N CYS A 104 2.00 9.67 23.35
CA CYS A 104 0.84 10.55 23.29
C CYS A 104 -0.31 9.80 22.62
N HIS A 105 -1.51 9.82 23.21
CA HIS A 105 -2.65 9.08 22.69
C HIS A 105 -3.91 9.93 22.69
N PHE A 106 -4.78 9.72 21.71
CA PHE A 106 -6.14 10.25 21.66
C PHE A 106 -7.10 9.16 22.14
N THR A 107 -7.83 9.42 23.21
CA THR A 107 -8.51 8.40 24.02
C THR A 107 -10.01 8.72 24.18
N ARG A 108 -10.77 7.79 24.78
CA ARG A 108 -12.23 7.89 25.00
C ARG A 108 -12.99 7.97 23.65
N ILE A 109 -12.75 6.97 22.80
CA ILE A 109 -13.26 6.87 21.42
C ILE A 109 -14.04 5.55 21.20
N PRO A 110 -14.87 5.44 20.14
CA PRO A 110 -15.72 4.27 19.90
C PRO A 110 -14.88 3.02 19.61
N ALA A 111 -14.94 2.02 20.48
CA ALA A 111 -14.14 0.80 20.36
C ALA A 111 -14.56 -0.06 19.15
N GLU A 112 -15.85 -0.05 18.83
CA GLU A 112 -16.44 -0.81 17.73
C GLU A 112 -15.85 -0.46 16.37
N LEU A 113 -15.37 0.77 16.16
CA LEU A 113 -14.73 1.20 14.92
C LEU A 113 -13.29 0.69 14.77
N PHE A 114 -12.67 0.26 15.87
CA PHE A 114 -11.31 -0.28 15.90
C PHE A 114 -11.26 -1.80 16.04
N ALA A 115 -12.40 -2.43 16.34
CA ALA A 115 -12.51 -3.86 16.48
C ALA A 115 -12.44 -4.56 15.10
N GLY A 116 -11.74 -5.70 15.04
CA GLY A 116 -11.68 -6.54 13.85
C GLY A 116 -10.94 -5.95 12.63
N LEU A 117 -10.25 -4.81 12.76
CA LEU A 117 -9.54 -4.19 11.65
C LEU A 117 -8.41 -5.06 11.09
N ASN A 118 -8.28 -5.04 9.76
CA ASN A 118 -7.08 -5.56 9.11
C ASN A 118 -5.85 -4.70 9.45
N PRO A 119 -4.63 -5.27 9.49
CA PRO A 119 -3.41 -4.50 9.73
C PRO A 119 -3.24 -3.38 8.69
N ALA A 120 -2.56 -2.30 9.08
CA ALA A 120 -2.34 -1.14 8.23
C ALA A 120 -3.64 -0.46 7.72
N SER A 121 -4.73 -0.55 8.49
CA SER A 121 -5.96 0.25 8.30
C SER A 121 -5.70 1.74 8.49
N TRP A 122 -6.63 2.59 8.05
CA TRP A 122 -6.45 4.04 8.06
C TRP A 122 -7.31 4.73 9.11
N LEU A 123 -6.78 5.80 9.67
CA LEU A 123 -7.51 6.81 10.41
C LEU A 123 -7.42 8.12 9.64
N LEU A 124 -8.56 8.64 9.19
CA LEU A 124 -8.67 9.97 8.64
C LEU A 124 -9.45 10.84 9.61
N GLY A 125 -8.98 12.05 9.87
CA GLY A 125 -9.72 13.05 10.62
C GLY A 125 -9.46 14.45 10.13
N GLY A 126 -10.18 15.41 10.67
CA GLY A 126 -10.01 16.81 10.33
C GLY A 126 -10.57 17.76 11.38
N THR A 127 -10.21 19.04 11.23
CA THR A 127 -10.73 20.15 12.03
C THR A 127 -11.83 20.86 11.25
N LEU A 128 -13.07 20.77 11.73
CA LEU A 128 -14.25 21.39 11.14
C LEU A 128 -14.22 22.92 11.29
N GLU A 129 -14.72 23.62 10.28
CA GLU A 129 -15.00 25.05 10.36
C GLU A 129 -16.24 25.33 11.24
N GLU A 130 -17.25 24.45 11.13
CA GLU A 130 -18.47 24.46 11.95
C GLU A 130 -18.62 23.12 12.69
N PRO A 131 -18.79 23.12 14.03
CA PRO A 131 -18.75 21.91 14.82
C PRO A 131 -19.99 21.02 14.64
N GLU A 132 -19.82 19.72 14.84
CA GLU A 132 -20.93 18.78 15.05
C GLU A 132 -21.22 18.68 16.55
N GLY A 133 -22.32 19.29 17.00
CA GLY A 133 -22.58 19.47 18.42
C GLY A 133 -21.52 20.38 19.06
N ASN A 134 -20.66 19.83 19.92
CA ASN A 134 -19.51 20.52 20.52
C ASN A 134 -18.16 20.07 19.93
N ALA A 135 -18.15 19.18 18.94
CA ALA A 135 -16.94 18.61 18.36
C ALA A 135 -16.49 19.38 17.13
N TYR A 136 -15.30 19.99 17.23
CA TYR A 136 -14.58 20.56 16.09
C TYR A 136 -13.66 19.55 15.40
N HIS A 137 -13.42 18.39 16.01
CA HIS A 137 -12.63 17.32 15.42
C HIS A 137 -13.55 16.19 14.99
N TRP A 138 -13.26 15.58 13.83
CA TRP A 138 -13.92 14.37 13.40
C TRP A 138 -12.90 13.30 13.02
N PHE A 139 -13.30 12.03 13.14
CA PHE A 139 -12.48 10.89 12.76
C PHE A 139 -13.31 9.79 12.09
N MET A 140 -12.71 9.13 11.11
CA MET A 140 -13.20 7.92 10.46
C MET A 140 -12.08 6.88 10.42
N VAL A 141 -12.46 5.62 10.66
CA VAL A 141 -11.58 4.46 10.52
C VAL A 141 -11.96 3.73 9.24
N ILE A 142 -10.97 3.45 8.40
CA ILE A 142 -11.16 2.84 7.08
C ILE A 142 -10.35 1.55 7.07
N ASP A 143 -11.04 0.41 7.01
CA ASP A 143 -10.39 -0.90 6.99
C ASP A 143 -9.52 -1.06 5.74
N SER A 144 -8.29 -1.55 5.89
CA SER A 144 -7.34 -1.66 4.78
C SER A 144 -7.74 -2.68 3.69
N ALA A 145 -8.75 -3.52 3.94
CA ALA A 145 -9.34 -4.41 2.95
C ALA A 145 -10.54 -3.79 2.20
N SER A 146 -10.98 -2.57 2.56
CA SER A 146 -12.13 -1.91 1.96
C SER A 146 -11.81 -1.22 0.62
N THR A 147 -12.84 -1.00 -0.20
CA THR A 147 -12.70 -0.25 -1.46
C THR A 147 -12.29 1.21 -1.21
N GLU A 148 -12.78 1.81 -0.13
CA GLU A 148 -12.48 3.17 0.29
C GLU A 148 -11.01 3.35 0.65
N ALA A 149 -10.35 2.35 1.25
CA ALA A 149 -8.91 2.38 1.50
C ALA A 149 -8.12 2.42 0.18
N GLU A 150 -8.49 1.58 -0.80
CA GLU A 150 -7.86 1.58 -2.13
C GLU A 150 -8.06 2.93 -2.84
N MET A 151 -9.26 3.51 -2.73
CA MET A 151 -9.57 4.84 -3.28
C MET A 151 -8.77 5.96 -2.59
N LEU A 152 -8.64 5.90 -1.26
CA LEU A 152 -7.89 6.86 -0.46
C LEU A 152 -6.40 6.86 -0.84
N GLU A 153 -5.80 5.67 -0.86
CA GLU A 153 -4.40 5.46 -1.25
C GLU A 153 -4.12 5.97 -2.66
N SER A 154 -5.01 5.65 -3.60
CA SER A 154 -4.88 6.11 -4.97
C SER A 154 -5.04 7.63 -5.09
N ARG A 155 -6.00 8.24 -4.38
CA ARG A 155 -6.29 9.67 -4.48
C ARG A 155 -5.16 10.52 -3.90
N LEU A 156 -4.58 10.09 -2.78
CA LEU A 156 -3.52 10.83 -2.10
C LEU A 156 -2.11 10.44 -2.56
N ASP A 157 -1.98 9.50 -3.51
CA ASP A 157 -0.68 8.98 -3.98
C ASP A 157 0.20 8.52 -2.82
N ILE A 158 -0.39 7.73 -1.91
CA ILE A 158 0.27 7.27 -0.69
C ILE A 158 1.46 6.40 -1.05
N GLN A 159 2.65 6.85 -0.68
CA GLN A 159 3.91 6.13 -0.87
C GLN A 159 4.04 4.96 0.11
N ALA A 160 4.87 3.97 -0.22
CA ALA A 160 5.00 2.76 0.58
C ALA A 160 5.56 2.98 2.00
N ASP A 161 6.31 4.07 2.22
CA ASP A 161 6.89 4.45 3.51
C ASP A 161 5.99 5.39 4.34
N PHE A 162 4.76 5.66 3.88
CA PHE A 162 3.83 6.52 4.58
C PHE A 162 3.38 5.94 5.93
N HIS A 163 3.47 6.77 6.97
CA HIS A 163 2.98 6.47 8.32
C HIS A 163 1.86 7.43 8.74
N PHE A 164 2.07 8.74 8.57
CA PHE A 164 1.08 9.77 8.86
C PHE A 164 1.46 11.09 8.18
N ASP A 165 0.48 11.96 7.96
CA ASP A 165 0.70 13.33 7.51
C ASP A 165 -0.47 14.27 7.88
N LEU A 166 -0.21 15.58 7.85
CA LEU A 166 -1.21 16.63 7.93
C LEU A 166 -1.45 17.20 6.54
N LEU A 167 -2.68 17.08 6.05
CA LEU A 167 -3.01 17.40 4.68
C LEU A 167 -3.89 18.65 4.62
N ASP A 168 -3.69 19.43 3.57
CA ASP A 168 -4.65 20.46 3.20
C ASP A 168 -5.85 19.80 2.49
N PRO A 169 -7.11 20.17 2.81
CA PRO A 169 -8.29 19.60 2.15
C PRO A 169 -8.27 19.68 0.61
N SER A 170 -7.58 20.66 0.03
CA SER A 170 -7.40 20.77 -1.42
C SER A 170 -6.55 19.64 -2.01
N GLN A 171 -5.66 19.01 -1.23
CA GLN A 171 -4.91 17.83 -1.67
C GLN A 171 -5.82 16.62 -1.86
N PHE A 172 -6.90 16.53 -1.09
CA PHE A 172 -7.93 15.50 -1.31
C PHE A 172 -8.78 15.78 -2.56
N LYS A 173 -8.88 17.06 -2.97
CA LYS A 173 -9.63 17.50 -4.16
C LYS A 173 -8.80 17.40 -5.45
N ARG A 174 -7.49 17.60 -5.37
CA ARG A 174 -6.58 17.51 -6.52
C ARG A 174 -6.26 16.04 -6.78
N ALA A 175 -6.37 15.60 -8.03
CA ALA A 175 -5.52 14.49 -8.48
C ALA A 175 -4.06 14.94 -8.21
N SER A 176 -3.22 14.06 -7.68
CA SER A 176 -1.88 14.33 -7.11
C SER A 176 -1.14 15.56 -7.67
N ALA A 177 -0.46 16.35 -6.83
CA ALA A 177 0.16 17.62 -7.26
C ALA A 177 1.11 17.52 -8.47
N ILE A 178 1.74 16.35 -8.68
CA ILE A 178 2.59 16.01 -9.83
C ILE A 178 1.77 15.96 -11.15
N ASP A 179 0.47 15.65 -11.07
CA ASP A 179 -0.45 15.62 -12.21
C ASP A 179 -0.98 17.00 -12.59
N SER A 180 -0.81 18.08 -11.81
CA SER A 180 -1.54 19.33 -12.10
C SER A 180 -1.09 20.04 -13.38
N ASP A 181 0.21 20.17 -13.60
CA ASP A 181 0.76 20.77 -14.84
C ASP A 181 0.64 19.79 -16.02
N GLU A 182 0.96 18.51 -15.82
CA GLU A 182 0.83 17.49 -16.87
C GLU A 182 -0.63 17.28 -17.30
N ALA A 183 -1.59 17.36 -16.37
CA ALA A 183 -3.02 17.29 -16.68
C ALA A 183 -3.50 18.56 -17.39
N ALA A 184 -2.98 19.74 -17.03
CA ALA A 184 -3.30 20.98 -17.74
C ALA A 184 -2.87 20.89 -19.22
N ASP A 185 -1.65 20.41 -19.48
CA ASP A 185 -1.17 20.18 -20.85
C ASP A 185 -2.04 19.17 -21.60
N LEU A 186 -2.40 18.06 -20.95
CA LEU A 186 -3.27 17.04 -21.53
C LEU A 186 -4.68 17.57 -21.84
N ILE A 187 -5.24 18.41 -20.97
CA ILE A 187 -6.53 19.08 -21.19
C ILE A 187 -6.44 19.96 -22.44
N ILE A 188 -5.39 20.78 -22.55
CA ILE A 188 -5.17 21.65 -23.72
C ILE A 188 -5.06 20.82 -25.00
N GLU A 189 -4.33 19.70 -24.95
CA GLU A 189 -4.14 18.81 -26.10
C GLU A 189 -5.45 18.11 -26.52
N ILE A 190 -6.23 17.61 -25.55
CA ILE A 190 -7.55 17.00 -25.79
C ILE A 190 -8.52 18.02 -26.38
N ASP A 191 -8.60 19.22 -25.79
CA ASP A 191 -9.48 20.30 -26.26
C ASP A 191 -9.12 20.72 -27.69
N ALA A 192 -7.82 20.83 -27.99
CA ALA A 192 -7.37 21.11 -29.34
C ALA A 192 -7.82 20.01 -30.31
N ALA A 193 -7.62 18.74 -29.96
CA ALA A 193 -7.98 17.62 -30.80
C ALA A 193 -9.49 17.49 -31.03
N ILE A 194 -10.32 17.82 -30.03
CA ILE A 194 -11.78 17.87 -30.18
C ILE A 194 -12.17 18.99 -31.14
N ARG A 195 -11.62 20.21 -30.96
CA ARG A 195 -11.92 21.35 -31.84
C ARG A 195 -11.51 21.12 -33.31
N THR A 196 -10.38 20.44 -33.54
CA THR A 196 -9.86 20.18 -34.89
C THR A 196 -10.34 18.85 -35.49
N GLY A 197 -11.13 18.06 -34.76
CA GLY A 197 -11.59 16.75 -35.22
C GLY A 197 -10.48 15.70 -35.34
N THR A 198 -9.35 15.87 -34.64
CA THR A 198 -8.17 15.00 -34.70
C THR A 198 -8.04 14.06 -33.49
N ILE A 199 -9.15 13.77 -32.80
CA ILE A 199 -9.16 12.91 -31.61
C ILE A 199 -8.61 11.51 -31.89
N GLU A 200 -8.86 10.93 -33.07
CA GLU A 200 -8.32 9.62 -33.43
C GLU A 200 -6.78 9.63 -33.59
N THR A 201 -6.20 10.73 -34.04
CA THR A 201 -4.73 10.91 -34.08
C THR A 201 -4.16 10.96 -32.67
N LEU A 202 -4.85 11.65 -31.76
CA LEU A 202 -4.45 11.73 -30.36
C LEU A 202 -4.55 10.36 -29.66
N VAL A 203 -5.61 9.61 -29.93
CA VAL A 203 -5.78 8.23 -29.48
C VAL A 203 -4.63 7.37 -29.99
N ALA A 204 -4.27 7.45 -31.28
CA ALA A 204 -3.15 6.71 -31.83
C ALA A 204 -1.82 7.06 -31.14
N LYS A 205 -1.57 8.34 -30.84
CA LYS A 205 -0.39 8.80 -30.09
C LYS A 205 -0.28 8.17 -28.71
N TYR A 206 -1.39 8.07 -27.96
CA TYR A 206 -1.40 7.53 -26.59
C TYR A 206 -1.89 6.07 -26.48
N SER A 207 -2.08 5.39 -27.62
CA SER A 207 -2.61 4.01 -27.68
C SER A 207 -1.67 2.94 -27.12
N LYS A 208 -0.39 3.26 -26.94
CA LYS A 208 0.63 2.30 -26.49
C LYS A 208 1.17 2.72 -25.13
N LEU A 209 0.87 1.90 -24.13
CA LEU A 209 1.63 1.93 -22.90
C LEU A 209 3.05 1.43 -23.18
N PRO A 210 4.07 2.00 -22.50
CA PRO A 210 5.42 1.51 -22.63
C PRO A 210 5.51 0.04 -22.19
N ASP A 211 6.46 -0.68 -22.79
CA ASP A 211 6.72 -2.07 -22.42
C ASP A 211 7.03 -2.18 -20.91
N PRO A 212 6.45 -3.15 -20.18
CA PRO A 212 6.69 -3.30 -18.75
C PRO A 212 8.18 -3.40 -18.36
N LEU A 213 9.02 -4.02 -19.20
CA LEU A 213 10.46 -4.11 -18.95
C LEU A 213 11.14 -2.75 -19.08
N VAL A 214 10.72 -1.92 -20.05
CA VAL A 214 11.23 -0.56 -20.21
C VAL A 214 10.88 0.30 -19.00
N LEU A 215 9.63 0.21 -18.51
CA LEU A 215 9.20 0.91 -17.30
C LEU A 215 9.99 0.46 -16.06
N ALA A 216 10.24 -0.85 -15.96
CA ALA A 216 11.02 -1.41 -14.86
C ALA A 216 12.49 -0.96 -14.92
N ASP A 217 13.10 -0.91 -16.11
CA ASP A 217 14.46 -0.39 -16.30
C ASP A 217 14.56 1.10 -15.96
N GLU A 218 13.62 1.91 -16.44
CA GLU A 218 13.56 3.34 -16.14
C GLU A 218 13.45 3.59 -14.63
N ALA A 219 12.53 2.88 -13.96
CA ALA A 219 12.34 2.99 -12.52
C ALA A 219 13.59 2.59 -11.72
N ARG A 220 14.29 1.53 -12.13
CA ARG A 220 15.58 1.14 -11.50
C ARG A 220 16.64 2.21 -11.71
N LEU A 221 16.77 2.77 -12.91
CA LEU A 221 17.75 3.82 -13.20
C LEU A 221 17.48 5.08 -12.37
N GLU A 222 16.21 5.48 -12.24
CA GLU A 222 15.81 6.60 -11.38
C GLU A 222 16.14 6.34 -9.91
N PHE A 223 15.81 5.15 -9.40
CA PHE A 223 16.16 4.76 -8.04
C PHE A 223 17.67 4.84 -7.79
N LEU A 224 18.47 4.24 -8.67
CA LEU A 224 19.94 4.21 -8.56
C LEU A 224 20.53 5.62 -8.56
N ARG A 225 20.01 6.52 -9.39
CA ARG A 225 20.37 7.95 -9.35
C ARG A 225 20.03 8.59 -8.00
N SER A 226 18.82 8.32 -7.48
CA SER A 226 18.35 8.89 -6.21
C SER A 226 19.23 8.48 -5.01
N VAL A 227 19.72 7.24 -5.00
CA VAL A 227 20.57 6.71 -3.91
C VAL A 227 22.06 6.78 -4.23
N ARG A 228 22.44 7.34 -5.38
CA ARG A 228 23.82 7.41 -5.90
C ARG A 228 24.53 6.04 -5.93
N SER A 229 23.78 4.97 -6.21
CA SER A 229 24.32 3.63 -6.42
C SER A 229 24.55 3.37 -7.90
N LYS A 230 25.52 2.51 -8.22
CA LYS A 230 25.80 2.07 -9.60
C LYS A 230 25.07 0.77 -9.96
N THR A 231 24.73 -0.04 -8.95
CA THR A 231 24.24 -1.40 -9.14
C THR A 231 22.97 -1.60 -8.32
N PHE A 232 22.06 -2.42 -8.84
CA PHE A 232 20.90 -2.91 -8.10
C PHE A 232 21.23 -4.21 -7.35
N ASN A 233 22.49 -4.34 -6.93
CA ASN A 233 23.03 -5.54 -6.30
C ASN A 233 22.60 -5.58 -4.82
N PRO A 234 21.96 -6.67 -4.36
CA PRO A 234 21.52 -6.78 -2.97
C PRO A 234 22.66 -6.75 -1.96
N TRP A 235 23.90 -7.08 -2.35
CA TRP A 235 25.06 -7.05 -1.46
C TRP A 235 25.57 -5.61 -1.20
N ASP A 236 25.38 -4.72 -2.18
CA ASP A 236 25.82 -3.32 -2.11
C ASP A 236 24.76 -2.41 -1.46
N ILE A 237 23.49 -2.83 -1.48
CA ILE A 237 22.37 -2.09 -0.94
C ILE A 237 22.15 -2.49 0.52
N LYS A 238 22.21 -1.52 1.45
CA LYS A 238 22.02 -1.76 2.89
C LYS A 238 20.64 -2.37 3.22
N LYS A 239 19.60 -1.94 2.50
CA LYS A 239 18.22 -2.35 2.67
C LYS A 239 17.62 -2.80 1.33
N PRO A 240 17.97 -4.00 0.85
CA PRO A 240 17.56 -4.46 -0.48
C PRO A 240 16.03 -4.60 -0.60
N GLY A 241 15.35 -4.97 0.48
CA GLY A 241 13.89 -5.07 0.47
C GLY A 241 13.18 -3.72 0.35
N ASP A 242 13.65 -2.70 1.08
CA ASP A 242 13.14 -1.33 0.94
C ASP A 242 13.39 -0.79 -0.48
N ALA A 243 14.51 -1.14 -1.10
CA ALA A 243 14.81 -0.79 -2.49
C ALA A 243 13.82 -1.44 -3.48
N LEU A 244 13.52 -2.74 -3.31
CA LEU A 244 12.50 -3.43 -4.12
C LEU A 244 11.13 -2.77 -3.98
N MET A 245 10.72 -2.47 -2.74
CA MET A 245 9.43 -1.85 -2.46
C MET A 245 9.32 -0.47 -3.12
N ARG A 246 10.34 0.38 -2.96
CA ARG A 246 10.36 1.74 -3.52
C ARG A 246 10.36 1.76 -5.05
N VAL A 247 11.18 0.92 -5.69
CA VAL A 247 11.21 0.88 -7.17
C VAL A 247 9.86 0.42 -7.74
N SER A 248 9.23 -0.57 -7.11
CA SER A 248 7.98 -1.17 -7.60
C SER A 248 6.72 -0.36 -7.26
N ARG A 249 6.57 0.11 -6.01
CA ARG A 249 5.33 0.74 -5.51
C ARG A 249 5.31 2.26 -5.64
N ASP A 250 6.47 2.90 -5.70
CA ASP A 250 6.56 4.36 -5.72
C ASP A 250 6.96 4.82 -7.14
N ILE A 251 8.17 4.47 -7.58
CA ILE A 251 8.76 5.01 -8.80
C ILE A 251 8.07 4.44 -10.05
N GLU A 252 8.08 3.12 -10.25
CA GLU A 252 7.46 2.50 -11.43
C GLU A 252 5.94 2.74 -11.47
N PHE A 253 5.29 2.79 -10.31
CA PHE A 253 3.87 3.08 -10.21
C PHE A 253 3.56 4.51 -10.66
N SER A 254 4.34 5.50 -10.21
CA SER A 254 4.21 6.89 -10.64
C SER A 254 4.40 7.06 -12.15
N ILE A 255 5.45 6.47 -12.73
CA ILE A 255 5.70 6.51 -14.19
C ILE A 255 4.49 5.93 -14.94
N TYR A 256 3.98 4.78 -14.50
CA TYR A 256 2.81 4.17 -15.11
C TYR A 256 1.54 4.98 -14.98
N ARG A 257 1.27 5.55 -13.80
CA ARG A 257 0.10 6.40 -13.57
C ARG A 257 0.05 7.55 -14.57
N ARG A 258 1.19 8.19 -14.84
CA ARG A 258 1.30 9.26 -15.84
C ARG A 258 0.96 8.80 -17.26
N HIS A 259 1.38 7.60 -17.64
CA HIS A 259 1.05 7.03 -18.94
C HIS A 259 -0.41 6.55 -19.02
N GLU A 260 -0.90 5.91 -17.96
CA GLU A 260 -2.28 5.43 -17.85
C GLU A 260 -3.25 6.60 -17.90
N LEU A 261 -2.99 7.70 -17.18
CA LEU A 261 -3.83 8.91 -17.20
C LEU A 261 -3.99 9.44 -18.63
N ARG A 262 -2.87 9.61 -19.36
CA ARG A 262 -2.90 10.10 -20.75
C ARG A 262 -3.69 9.19 -21.67
N MET A 263 -3.43 7.88 -21.61
CA MET A 263 -4.17 6.90 -22.41
C MET A 263 -5.67 6.93 -22.10
N ARG A 264 -6.03 6.77 -20.83
CA ARG A 264 -7.43 6.60 -20.40
C ARG A 264 -8.23 7.89 -20.57
N ALA A 265 -7.65 9.05 -20.27
CA ALA A 265 -8.31 10.33 -20.48
C ALA A 265 -8.65 10.56 -21.96
N VAL A 266 -7.74 10.19 -22.88
CA VAL A 266 -7.96 10.32 -24.33
C VAL A 266 -8.99 9.32 -24.84
N GLU A 267 -9.01 8.09 -24.32
CA GLU A 267 -10.06 7.11 -24.61
C GLU A 267 -11.45 7.60 -24.16
N VAL A 268 -11.53 8.18 -22.95
CA VAL A 268 -12.75 8.81 -22.42
C VAL A 268 -13.16 9.98 -23.30
N ALA A 269 -12.23 10.89 -23.63
CA ALA A 269 -12.48 12.04 -24.48
C ALA A 269 -13.01 11.63 -25.86
N ARG A 270 -12.49 10.55 -26.45
CA ARG A 270 -13.03 9.97 -27.70
C ARG A 270 -14.48 9.56 -27.55
N VAL A 271 -14.85 8.86 -26.47
CA VAL A 271 -16.25 8.46 -26.24
C VAL A 271 -17.15 9.68 -26.07
N LEU A 272 -16.69 10.69 -25.33
CA LEU A 272 -17.45 11.93 -25.14
C LEU A 272 -17.64 12.69 -26.46
N ALA A 273 -16.60 12.77 -27.30
CA ALA A 273 -16.62 13.48 -28.58
C ALA A 273 -17.55 12.85 -29.64
N GLN A 274 -17.99 11.60 -29.46
CA GLN A 274 -18.97 10.95 -30.33
C GLN A 274 -20.41 11.45 -30.10
N HIS A 275 -20.63 12.33 -29.13
CA HIS A 275 -21.94 12.77 -28.73
C HIS A 275 -21.97 14.30 -28.52
N ASP A 276 -23.01 14.95 -29.02
CA ASP A 276 -23.14 16.42 -28.96
C ASP A 276 -23.39 16.97 -27.54
N ARG A 277 -23.85 16.11 -26.63
CA ARG A 277 -24.22 16.50 -25.25
C ARG A 277 -23.67 15.51 -24.25
N SER A 278 -23.14 16.05 -23.15
CA SER A 278 -22.62 15.27 -22.01
C SER A 278 -23.63 14.29 -21.44
N ALA A 279 -24.91 14.68 -21.31
CA ALA A 279 -25.97 13.76 -20.86
C ALA A 279 -26.16 12.58 -21.85
N THR A 280 -26.06 12.82 -23.15
CA THR A 280 -26.14 11.76 -24.16
C THR A 280 -24.92 10.86 -24.11
N ALA A 281 -23.72 11.42 -23.93
CA ALA A 281 -22.50 10.65 -23.76
C ALA A 281 -22.53 9.77 -22.49
N ALA A 282 -23.02 10.31 -21.38
CA ALA A 282 -23.15 9.59 -20.13
C ALA A 282 -24.09 8.38 -20.24
N VAL A 283 -25.19 8.49 -21.00
CA VAL A 283 -26.16 7.40 -21.16
C VAL A 283 -25.77 6.43 -22.28
N ARG A 284 -25.48 6.94 -23.48
CA ARG A 284 -25.21 6.10 -24.66
C ARG A 284 -23.77 5.60 -24.72
N GLY A 285 -22.82 6.37 -24.21
CA GLY A 285 -21.41 6.00 -24.11
C GLY A 285 -21.08 5.20 -22.84
N PHE A 286 -22.04 4.99 -21.93
CA PHE A 286 -21.80 4.33 -20.64
C PHE A 286 -21.09 2.97 -20.79
N ALA A 287 -21.54 2.13 -21.71
CA ALA A 287 -20.96 0.81 -21.91
C ALA A 287 -19.47 0.87 -22.32
N SER A 288 -19.10 1.85 -23.15
CA SER A 288 -17.72 2.10 -23.56
C SER A 288 -16.88 2.69 -22.42
N LEU A 289 -17.44 3.61 -21.63
CA LEU A 289 -16.74 4.15 -20.45
C LEU A 289 -16.49 3.04 -19.42
N ASN A 290 -17.50 2.21 -19.16
CA ASN A 290 -17.39 1.09 -18.22
C ASN A 290 -16.32 0.08 -18.66
N SER A 291 -16.23 -0.24 -19.96
CA SER A 291 -15.21 -1.15 -20.46
C SER A 291 -13.79 -0.58 -20.34
N ILE A 292 -13.62 0.73 -20.53
CA ILE A 292 -12.36 1.45 -20.29
C ILE A 292 -11.95 1.32 -18.82
N PHE A 293 -12.85 1.62 -17.88
CA PHE A 293 -12.55 1.56 -16.44
C PHE A 293 -12.28 0.13 -15.94
N LEU A 294 -13.05 -0.86 -16.43
CA LEU A 294 -12.82 -2.26 -16.11
C LEU A 294 -11.46 -2.75 -16.65
N SER A 295 -11.11 -2.38 -17.88
CA SER A 295 -9.80 -2.68 -18.48
C SER A 295 -8.67 -2.09 -17.65
N ALA A 296 -8.78 -0.82 -17.24
CA ALA A 296 -7.79 -0.17 -16.39
C ALA A 296 -7.61 -0.90 -15.05
N SER A 297 -8.71 -1.26 -14.37
CA SER A 297 -8.66 -2.00 -13.11
C SER A 297 -7.93 -3.34 -13.23
N GLN A 298 -8.24 -4.13 -14.27
CA GLN A 298 -7.59 -5.43 -14.48
C GLN A 298 -6.11 -5.28 -14.87
N GLN A 299 -5.78 -4.26 -15.66
CA GLN A 299 -4.42 -3.98 -16.05
C GLN A 299 -3.54 -3.61 -14.85
N ARG A 300 -4.04 -2.78 -13.93
CA ARG A 300 -3.34 -2.44 -12.67
C ARG A 300 -3.05 -3.69 -11.84
N LYS A 301 -4.03 -4.59 -11.68
CA LYS A 301 -3.89 -5.85 -10.92
C LYS A 301 -2.83 -6.76 -11.51
N SER A 302 -2.86 -6.97 -12.83
CA SER A 302 -1.86 -7.81 -13.52
C SER A 302 -0.45 -7.20 -13.44
N ARG A 303 -0.34 -5.88 -13.60
CA ARG A 303 0.95 -5.18 -13.62
C ARG A 303 1.63 -5.15 -12.26
N ALA A 304 0.90 -4.89 -11.18
CA ALA A 304 1.48 -4.81 -9.84
C ALA A 304 2.24 -6.09 -9.47
N GLY A 305 1.63 -7.26 -9.72
CA GLY A 305 2.29 -8.56 -9.50
C GLY A 305 3.57 -8.71 -10.35
N LYS A 306 3.47 -8.40 -11.64
CA LYS A 306 4.60 -8.59 -12.57
C LYS A 306 5.76 -7.63 -12.32
N SER A 307 5.48 -6.40 -11.91
CA SER A 307 6.48 -5.40 -11.54
C SER A 307 7.37 -5.91 -10.41
N PHE A 308 6.78 -6.39 -9.31
CA PHE A 308 7.53 -6.90 -8.17
C PHE A 308 8.41 -8.10 -8.53
N GLU A 309 7.86 -9.08 -9.27
CA GLU A 309 8.64 -10.22 -9.79
C GLU A 309 9.83 -9.75 -10.64
N THR A 310 9.61 -8.77 -11.53
CA THR A 310 10.62 -8.27 -12.45
C THR A 310 11.77 -7.60 -11.71
N HIS A 311 11.48 -6.77 -10.71
CA HIS A 311 12.51 -6.13 -9.90
C HIS A 311 13.27 -7.11 -9.02
N LEU A 312 12.57 -8.09 -8.43
CA LEU A 312 13.20 -9.15 -7.65
C LEU A 312 14.14 -9.99 -8.52
N ALA A 313 13.71 -10.37 -9.73
CA ALA A 313 14.57 -11.08 -10.70
C ALA A 313 15.82 -10.27 -11.06
N ALA A 314 15.68 -8.96 -11.30
CA ALA A 314 16.79 -8.07 -11.60
C ALA A 314 17.77 -7.98 -10.41
N MET A 315 17.27 -7.92 -9.18
CA MET A 315 18.08 -7.91 -7.96
C MET A 315 18.83 -9.23 -7.75
N LEU A 316 18.14 -10.37 -7.89
CA LEU A 316 18.77 -11.70 -7.81
C LEU A 316 19.89 -11.84 -8.84
N LYS A 317 19.64 -11.43 -10.08
CA LYS A 317 20.62 -11.46 -11.16
C LYS A 317 21.82 -10.55 -10.87
N ALA A 318 21.59 -9.34 -10.36
CA ALA A 318 22.66 -8.41 -9.99
C ALA A 318 23.50 -8.92 -8.80
N GLY A 319 22.89 -9.72 -7.91
CA GLY A 319 23.57 -10.39 -6.81
C GLY A 319 24.25 -11.71 -7.17
N GLY A 320 24.25 -12.10 -8.44
CA GLY A 320 24.86 -13.37 -8.87
C GLY A 320 24.13 -14.61 -8.34
N VAL A 321 22.86 -14.52 -7.99
CA VAL A 321 22.07 -15.67 -7.54
C VAL A 321 21.69 -16.53 -8.75
N ARG A 322 21.94 -17.83 -8.68
CA ARG A 322 21.51 -18.82 -9.66
C ARG A 322 20.02 -19.09 -9.47
N PHE A 323 19.22 -18.85 -10.50
CA PHE A 323 17.81 -19.16 -10.49
C PHE A 323 17.26 -19.43 -11.90
N GLU A 324 16.17 -20.18 -11.96
CA GLU A 324 15.29 -20.31 -13.10
C GLU A 324 13.94 -19.68 -12.77
N ALA A 325 13.49 -18.73 -13.60
CA ALA A 325 12.20 -18.07 -13.41
C ALA A 325 11.06 -18.88 -14.07
N GLN A 326 9.91 -18.95 -13.40
CA GLN A 326 8.68 -19.58 -13.93
C GLN A 326 8.84 -21.07 -14.33
N ALA A 327 9.77 -21.77 -13.69
CA ALA A 327 9.98 -23.20 -13.88
C ALA A 327 8.75 -24.03 -13.50
N ILE A 328 8.53 -25.15 -14.19
CA ILE A 328 7.46 -26.09 -13.87
C ILE A 328 8.00 -27.16 -12.93
N LEU A 329 7.51 -27.17 -11.69
CA LEU A 329 7.78 -28.20 -10.70
C LEU A 329 6.48 -28.97 -10.42
N GLY A 330 6.37 -30.19 -10.95
CA GLY A 330 5.13 -30.98 -10.85
C GLY A 330 3.95 -30.27 -11.50
N GLN A 331 2.90 -30.00 -10.72
CA GLN A 331 1.73 -29.23 -11.17
C GLN A 331 1.82 -27.72 -10.87
N ARG A 332 2.95 -27.24 -10.36
CA ARG A 332 3.12 -25.86 -9.86
C ARG A 332 4.15 -25.08 -10.67
N ARG A 333 4.03 -23.76 -10.59
CA ARG A 333 4.92 -22.78 -11.22
C ARG A 333 5.34 -21.74 -10.18
N PRO A 334 6.33 -22.04 -9.34
CA PRO A 334 6.92 -21.01 -8.49
C PRO A 334 7.55 -19.92 -9.35
N ASP A 335 7.66 -18.73 -8.77
CA ASP A 335 8.20 -17.58 -9.49
C ASP A 335 9.70 -17.75 -9.75
N PHE A 336 10.44 -18.28 -8.77
CA PHE A 336 11.87 -18.59 -8.87
C PHE A 336 12.21 -19.94 -8.24
N VAL A 337 13.00 -20.74 -8.96
CA VAL A 337 13.60 -21.99 -8.49
C VAL A 337 15.11 -21.82 -8.46
N LEU A 338 15.73 -22.06 -7.30
CA LEU A 338 17.16 -21.89 -7.09
C LEU A 338 17.80 -23.28 -6.88
N PRO A 339 18.85 -23.66 -7.63
CA PRO A 339 19.42 -22.91 -8.75
C PRO A 339 18.62 -23.06 -10.06
N ASP A 340 17.96 -24.20 -10.25
CA ASP A 340 17.22 -24.55 -11.47
C ASP A 340 16.23 -25.72 -11.21
N GLN A 341 15.31 -25.93 -12.15
CA GLN A 341 14.28 -26.95 -12.07
C GLN A 341 14.83 -28.37 -11.97
N ALA A 342 15.89 -28.66 -12.73
CA ALA A 342 16.51 -29.98 -12.79
C ALA A 342 17.12 -30.36 -11.44
N THR A 343 17.83 -29.43 -10.80
CA THR A 343 18.43 -29.64 -9.47
C THR A 343 17.34 -29.88 -8.43
N VAL A 344 16.27 -29.08 -8.44
CA VAL A 344 15.21 -29.21 -7.42
C VAL A 344 14.39 -30.50 -7.58
N ALA A 345 14.05 -30.87 -8.82
CA ALA A 345 13.13 -31.97 -9.12
C ALA A 345 13.79 -33.34 -9.34
N LEU A 346 15.02 -33.38 -9.89
CA LEU A 346 15.62 -34.61 -10.41
C LEU A 346 16.86 -35.07 -9.62
N ASP A 347 17.53 -34.16 -8.90
CA ASP A 347 18.71 -34.53 -8.13
C ASP A 347 18.30 -35.18 -6.79
N THR A 348 18.57 -36.48 -6.67
CA THR A 348 18.30 -37.27 -5.45
C THR A 348 19.47 -37.27 -4.45
N GLN A 349 20.64 -36.78 -4.86
CA GLN A 349 21.87 -36.76 -4.05
C GLN A 349 22.16 -35.39 -3.44
N ARG A 350 21.43 -34.34 -3.83
CA ARG A 350 21.59 -33.00 -3.26
C ARG A 350 21.19 -32.92 -1.79
N ARG A 351 21.77 -31.96 -1.07
CA ARG A 351 21.34 -31.62 0.29
C ARG A 351 20.16 -30.65 0.26
N HIS A 352 19.56 -30.44 1.42
CA HIS A 352 18.46 -29.50 1.60
C HIS A 352 18.89 -28.05 1.30
N GLU A 353 20.15 -27.72 1.60
CA GLU A 353 20.74 -26.39 1.39
C GLU A 353 21.16 -26.11 -0.06
N ASP A 354 21.24 -27.12 -0.91
CA ASP A 354 21.65 -26.95 -2.31
C ASP A 354 20.51 -26.47 -3.22
N ALA A 355 19.33 -26.20 -2.64
CA ALA A 355 18.13 -25.74 -3.36
C ALA A 355 17.26 -24.81 -2.50
N ALA A 356 16.50 -23.95 -3.17
CA ALA A 356 15.43 -23.16 -2.56
C ALA A 356 14.34 -22.83 -3.58
N ILE A 357 13.11 -22.61 -3.09
CA ILE A 357 12.01 -22.05 -3.87
C ILE A 357 11.73 -20.66 -3.32
N LEU A 358 11.62 -19.67 -4.21
CA LEU A 358 11.23 -18.31 -3.85
C LEU A 358 10.01 -17.91 -4.69
N SER A 359 8.87 -17.77 -4.03
CA SER A 359 7.65 -17.23 -4.64
C SER A 359 7.53 -15.75 -4.30
N ALA A 360 6.97 -14.95 -5.21
CA ALA A 360 6.82 -13.52 -5.06
C ALA A 360 5.33 -13.13 -5.18
N LYS A 361 4.82 -12.39 -4.19
CA LYS A 361 3.44 -11.90 -4.18
C LYS A 361 3.40 -10.49 -3.63
N THR A 362 2.85 -9.54 -4.39
CA THR A 362 2.66 -8.16 -3.91
C THR A 362 1.63 -8.06 -2.80
N THR A 363 0.59 -8.88 -2.86
CA THR A 363 -0.45 -9.01 -1.83
C THR A 363 -0.69 -10.49 -1.55
N LEU A 364 -0.67 -10.90 -0.28
CA LEU A 364 -0.84 -12.30 0.08
C LEU A 364 -2.30 -12.70 0.10
N ARG A 365 -3.14 -11.95 0.84
CA ARG A 365 -4.53 -12.33 1.19
C ARG A 365 -4.64 -13.86 1.43
N GLU A 366 -5.59 -14.55 0.82
CA GLU A 366 -5.71 -16.02 0.83
C GLU A 366 -4.88 -16.73 -0.27
N ARG A 367 -4.23 -15.99 -1.16
CA ARG A 367 -3.59 -16.53 -2.38
C ARG A 367 -2.32 -17.32 -2.11
N TRP A 368 -1.66 -17.10 -0.97
CA TRP A 368 -0.47 -17.86 -0.58
C TRP A 368 -0.77 -19.36 -0.38
N LYS A 369 -2.02 -19.73 -0.08
CA LYS A 369 -2.46 -21.13 0.05
C LYS A 369 -2.30 -21.93 -1.25
N GLN A 370 -2.09 -21.26 -2.38
CA GLN A 370 -1.77 -21.92 -3.65
C GLN A 370 -0.36 -22.52 -3.67
N ILE A 371 0.51 -22.16 -2.72
CA ILE A 371 1.88 -22.66 -2.60
C ILE A 371 1.90 -24.04 -1.90
N THR A 372 0.88 -24.37 -1.10
CA THR A 372 0.92 -25.50 -0.17
C THR A 372 0.23 -26.75 -0.70
N HIS A 373 0.94 -27.67 -1.36
CA HIS A 373 0.50 -29.09 -1.50
C HIS A 373 1.65 -30.09 -1.74
N GLU A 374 2.75 -29.69 -2.40
CA GLU A 374 3.90 -30.57 -2.66
C GLU A 374 5.11 -30.12 -1.81
N ARG A 375 5.60 -31.01 -0.93
CA ARG A 375 6.80 -30.75 -0.13
C ARG A 375 8.04 -31.16 -0.91
N PHE A 376 8.73 -30.18 -1.48
CA PHE A 376 10.09 -30.37 -1.98
C PHE A 376 11.07 -30.41 -0.80
N ASN A 377 12.13 -31.22 -0.89
CA ASN A 377 13.19 -31.26 0.11
C ASN A 377 14.11 -30.03 0.01
N CYS A 378 13.56 -28.82 0.16
CA CYS A 378 14.27 -27.55 0.12
C CYS A 378 13.48 -26.47 0.88
N ALA A 379 14.15 -25.38 1.25
CA ALA A 379 13.47 -24.25 1.87
C ALA A 379 12.55 -23.53 0.89
N ILE A 380 11.39 -23.09 1.40
CA ILE A 380 10.39 -22.35 0.65
C ILE A 380 10.27 -20.96 1.24
N PHE A 381 10.54 -19.95 0.42
CA PHE A 381 10.44 -18.54 0.77
C PHE A 381 9.29 -17.89 0.01
N LEU A 382 8.61 -16.98 0.69
CA LEU A 382 7.56 -16.15 0.10
C LEU A 382 7.93 -14.68 0.28
N ALA A 383 8.42 -14.07 -0.80
CA ALA A 383 8.70 -12.65 -0.86
C ALA A 383 7.41 -11.84 -1.01
N THR A 384 7.26 -10.80 -0.19
CA THR A 384 6.14 -9.86 -0.28
C THR A 384 6.52 -8.45 0.13
N VAL A 385 5.76 -7.48 -0.36
CA VAL A 385 5.75 -6.07 0.07
C VAL A 385 4.41 -5.68 0.69
N ASP A 386 3.58 -6.68 1.01
CA ASP A 386 2.33 -6.56 1.73
C ASP A 386 2.64 -6.28 3.20
N ASP A 387 1.96 -5.32 3.80
CA ASP A 387 2.03 -4.99 5.23
C ASP A 387 0.72 -5.34 5.97
N ARG A 388 -0.26 -5.92 5.26
CA ARG A 388 -1.60 -6.25 5.74
C ARG A 388 -1.77 -7.71 6.14
N VAL A 389 -0.67 -8.47 6.20
CA VAL A 389 -0.75 -9.91 6.49
C VAL A 389 -1.15 -10.12 7.95
N SER A 390 -2.25 -10.83 8.15
CA SER A 390 -2.83 -11.09 9.48
C SER A 390 -2.00 -12.07 10.31
N LYS A 391 -2.21 -12.07 11.63
CA LYS A 391 -1.56 -12.99 12.56
C LYS A 391 -1.89 -14.45 12.25
N GLU A 392 -3.13 -14.72 11.83
CA GLU A 392 -3.60 -16.05 11.45
C GLU A 392 -2.88 -16.53 10.18
N ALA A 393 -2.73 -15.65 9.18
CA ALA A 393 -1.98 -15.95 7.97
C ALA A 393 -0.49 -16.23 8.25
N LEU A 394 0.14 -15.46 9.14
CA LEU A 394 1.52 -15.71 9.58
C LEU A 394 1.67 -17.07 10.28
N ALA A 395 0.75 -17.40 11.18
CA ALA A 395 0.75 -18.69 11.86
C ALA A 395 0.54 -19.86 10.87
N ASP A 396 -0.30 -19.68 9.85
CA ASP A 396 -0.53 -20.70 8.84
C ASP A 396 0.67 -20.86 7.89
N LEU A 397 1.37 -19.78 7.53
CA LEU A 397 2.64 -19.83 6.78
C LEU A 397 3.70 -20.62 7.56
N GLN A 398 3.81 -20.39 8.87
CA GLN A 398 4.74 -21.13 9.73
C GLN A 398 4.41 -22.62 9.78
N LYS A 399 3.13 -22.99 9.94
CA LYS A 399 2.70 -24.41 9.89
C LYS A 399 3.00 -25.06 8.54
N ALA A 400 2.96 -24.29 7.47
CA ALA A 400 3.29 -24.73 6.13
C ALA A 400 4.79 -24.79 5.84
N GLU A 401 5.66 -24.43 6.80
CA GLU A 401 7.12 -24.34 6.65
C GLU A 401 7.53 -23.37 5.51
N ILE A 402 6.75 -22.30 5.32
CA ILE A 402 7.03 -21.22 4.38
C ILE A 402 7.55 -20.03 5.18
N THR A 403 8.80 -19.63 4.92
CA THR A 403 9.40 -18.45 5.53
C THR A 403 9.00 -17.20 4.74
N LEU A 404 8.43 -16.20 5.41
CA LEU A 404 8.03 -14.95 4.77
C LEU A 404 9.24 -14.01 4.67
N VAL A 405 9.46 -13.41 3.50
CA VAL A 405 10.54 -12.45 3.25
C VAL A 405 9.93 -11.08 2.95
N VAL A 406 10.24 -10.07 3.77
CA VAL A 406 9.64 -8.72 3.71
C VAL A 406 10.71 -7.62 3.64
N PRO A 407 10.38 -6.41 3.16
CA PRO A 407 11.25 -5.23 3.30
C PRO A 407 11.72 -5.00 4.73
N GLU A 408 12.92 -4.46 4.88
CA GLU A 408 13.51 -4.19 6.18
C GLU A 408 12.63 -3.23 7.00
N SER A 409 12.06 -2.21 6.36
CA SER A 409 11.16 -1.25 6.99
C SER A 409 9.89 -1.90 7.54
N LEU A 410 9.31 -2.88 6.84
CA LEU A 410 8.12 -3.60 7.29
C LEU A 410 8.41 -4.47 8.51
N LYS A 411 9.63 -4.96 8.70
CA LYS A 411 10.01 -5.75 9.90
C LYS A 411 10.41 -4.88 11.10
N MET A 412 10.42 -3.55 11.00
CA MET A 412 10.79 -2.68 12.11
C MET A 412 9.70 -2.61 13.20
N LYS A 413 10.11 -2.47 14.47
CA LYS A 413 9.18 -2.29 15.62
C LYS A 413 8.22 -1.12 15.45
N THR A 414 8.65 -0.09 14.72
CA THR A 414 7.89 1.15 14.51
C THR A 414 6.91 1.06 13.34
N ASN A 415 6.90 -0.04 12.59
CA ASN A 415 6.03 -0.22 11.43
C ASN A 415 4.66 -0.76 11.86
N GLU A 416 3.63 -0.50 11.05
CA GLU A 416 2.25 -0.90 11.29
C GLU A 416 1.98 -2.39 11.08
N SER A 417 2.91 -3.09 10.40
CA SER A 417 2.81 -4.53 10.15
C SER A 417 2.91 -5.36 11.45
N LEU A 418 2.60 -6.66 11.33
CA LEU A 418 2.68 -7.61 12.42
C LEU A 418 4.03 -8.37 12.49
N TYR A 419 5.05 -7.95 11.72
CA TYR A 419 6.23 -8.77 11.45
C TYR A 419 7.33 -8.73 12.51
N TYR A 420 7.46 -7.64 13.27
CA TYR A 420 8.63 -7.40 14.12
C TYR A 420 8.93 -8.54 15.13
N HIS A 421 7.88 -9.17 15.66
CA HIS A 421 8.00 -10.24 16.67
C HIS A 421 7.96 -11.66 16.09
N ASP A 422 7.71 -11.81 14.79
CA ASP A 422 7.51 -13.11 14.18
C ASP A 422 8.84 -13.70 13.68
N THR A 423 9.23 -14.84 14.25
CA THR A 423 10.50 -15.50 13.91
C THR A 423 10.47 -16.19 12.54
N ASN A 424 9.29 -16.47 11.99
CA ASN A 424 9.12 -17.03 10.65
C ASN A 424 9.10 -15.94 9.55
N VAL A 425 9.18 -14.67 9.94
CA VAL A 425 9.31 -13.54 9.03
C VAL A 425 10.74 -13.02 9.06
N ILE A 426 11.39 -12.97 7.91
CA ILE A 426 12.74 -12.43 7.73
C ILE A 426 12.73 -11.22 6.80
N SER A 427 13.68 -10.33 6.98
CA SER A 427 13.92 -9.23 6.05
C SER A 427 14.64 -9.74 4.79
N PHE A 428 14.57 -8.99 3.69
CA PHE A 428 15.39 -9.27 2.51
C PHE A 428 16.89 -9.27 2.83
N ARG A 429 17.37 -8.36 3.69
CA ARG A 429 18.76 -8.38 4.16
C ARG A 429 19.14 -9.72 4.81
N GLU A 430 18.31 -10.23 5.73
CA GLU A 430 18.52 -11.55 6.36
C GLU A 430 18.43 -12.68 5.32
N PHE A 431 17.49 -12.60 4.37
CA PHE A 431 17.39 -13.58 3.29
C PHE A 431 18.68 -13.66 2.45
N PHE A 432 19.23 -12.52 2.04
CA PHE A 432 20.47 -12.50 1.28
C PHE A 432 21.67 -12.95 2.13
N ASP A 433 21.89 -12.40 3.32
CA ASP A 433 23.07 -12.73 4.14
C ASP A 433 23.04 -14.15 4.72
N GLU A 434 21.93 -14.51 5.35
CA GLU A 434 21.84 -15.72 6.14
C GLU A 434 21.35 -16.90 5.29
N GLU A 435 20.28 -16.71 4.52
CA GLU A 435 19.68 -17.81 3.76
C GLU A 435 20.42 -18.11 2.46
N LEU A 436 20.97 -17.10 1.77
CA LEU A 436 21.73 -17.33 0.53
C LEU A 436 23.24 -17.42 0.82
N ALA A 437 23.88 -16.34 1.25
CA ALA A 437 25.35 -16.30 1.33
C ALA A 437 25.93 -17.30 2.34
N ARG A 438 25.37 -17.39 3.56
CA ARG A 438 25.89 -18.28 4.60
C ARG A 438 25.40 -19.72 4.47
N LYS A 439 24.09 -19.93 4.34
CA LYS A 439 23.51 -21.29 4.34
C LYS A 439 23.59 -21.98 2.98
N ARG A 440 23.54 -21.23 1.88
CA ARG A 440 23.42 -21.79 0.52
C ARG A 440 24.41 -21.18 -0.48
N PRO A 441 25.72 -21.15 -0.17
CA PRO A 441 26.72 -20.52 -1.05
C PRO A 441 26.80 -21.16 -2.44
N SER A 442 26.37 -22.42 -2.60
CA SER A 442 26.29 -23.12 -3.91
C SER A 442 25.25 -22.51 -4.87
N LEU A 443 24.31 -21.71 -4.36
CA LEU A 443 23.33 -20.97 -5.14
C LEU A 443 23.89 -19.65 -5.70
N LEU A 444 25.09 -19.25 -5.31
CA LEU A 444 25.74 -18.05 -5.83
C LEU A 444 26.70 -18.43 -6.96
N LEU A 445 26.78 -17.58 -7.98
CA LEU A 445 27.83 -17.65 -8.97
C LEU A 445 29.16 -17.42 -8.26
N VAL A 446 30.14 -18.28 -8.52
CA VAL A 446 31.50 -18.12 -8.03
C VAL A 446 32.14 -17.02 -8.86
N ASP A 447 32.63 -15.96 -8.19
CA ASP A 447 33.41 -14.88 -8.84
C ASP A 447 34.70 -15.40 -9.51
#